data_AF-A0AAN7FQ86-F1
#
_entry.id   AF-A0AAN7FQ86-F1
#
_cell.length_a   1.000
_cell.length_b   1.000
_cell.length_c   1.000
_cell.angle_alpha   90.00
_cell.angle_beta   90.00
_cell.angle_gamma   90.00
#
_symmetry.space_group_name_H-M   'P 1'
#
loop_
_entity.id
_entity.type
_entity.pdbx_description
1 polymer ?
#
loop_
_entity_poly.entity_id
_entity_poly.type
_entity_poly.pdbx_seq_one_letter_code
_entity_poly.pdbx_strand_id
1 'polypeptide(L)'
;MIPSARKTQLDRNLIKKSVKLALDDLKDKNAGVLLSAHALKIRSCAPDLAKAIAGLILSSKDSSFQGECFSLLGLQSEGVGGEIVEDCIKEKIISVIEMNDRKSNQKSELAPFLFENDSLQVLEFQEEEYEEGDDGPFSPLDI
;
A
#
# COMPACT_ATOMS: atom_id res chain seq x y z
N MET A 1 33.44 20.31 18.36
CA MET A 1 33.08 20.50 16.93
C MET A 1 32.41 19.22 16.47
N ILE A 2 31.11 19.21 16.18
CA ILE A 2 30.42 17.97 15.77
C ILE A 2 30.76 17.70 14.29
N PRO A 3 31.24 16.50 13.91
CA PRO A 3 31.73 16.26 12.57
C PRO A 3 30.61 16.42 11.54
N SER A 4 30.89 17.22 10.50
CA SER A 4 29.97 17.59 9.41
C SER A 4 29.29 16.37 8.77
N ALA A 5 30.01 15.26 8.64
CA ALA A 5 29.50 14.00 8.09
C ALA A 5 28.27 13.44 8.83
N ARG A 6 28.20 13.57 10.17
CA ARG A 6 27.06 13.10 10.96
C ARG A 6 25.79 13.89 10.69
N LYS A 7 25.91 15.20 10.39
CA LYS A 7 24.77 16.05 10.04
C LYS A 7 24.20 15.65 8.68
N THR A 8 25.05 15.43 7.69
CA THR A 8 24.63 15.02 6.34
C THR A 8 23.94 13.65 6.33
N GLN A 9 24.40 12.70 7.17
CA GLN A 9 23.76 11.39 7.32
C GLN A 9 22.41 11.48 8.04
N LEU A 10 22.28 12.33 9.06
CA LEU A 10 21.00 12.61 9.73
C LEU A 10 19.99 13.23 8.76
N ASP A 11 20.41 14.22 7.97
CA ASP A 11 19.56 14.87 6.97
C ASP A 11 19.10 13.87 5.89
N ARG A 12 19.99 13.00 5.42
CA ARG A 12 19.63 11.94 4.46
C ARG A 12 18.59 10.96 5.03
N ASN A 13 18.72 10.60 6.30
CA ASN A 13 17.76 9.74 6.98
C ASN A 13 16.40 10.43 7.18
N LEU A 14 16.38 11.73 7.49
CA LEU A 14 15.16 12.51 7.60
C LEU A 14 14.45 12.62 6.24
N ILE A 15 15.18 12.91 5.17
CA ILE A 15 14.65 12.94 3.80
C ILE A 15 14.04 11.58 3.44
N LYS A 16 14.74 10.48 3.70
CA LYS A 16 14.23 9.13 3.43
C LYS A 16 12.93 8.84 4.18
N LYS A 17 12.83 9.26 5.45
CA LYS A 17 11.58 9.13 6.23
C LYS A 17 10.46 9.98 5.66
N SER A 18 10.72 11.24 5.31
CA SER A 18 9.72 12.13 4.71
C SER A 18 9.21 11.61 3.38
N VAL A 19 10.09 11.11 2.51
CA VAL A 19 9.72 10.49 1.23
C VAL A 19 8.88 9.23 1.45
N LYS A 20 9.27 8.37 2.40
CA LYS A 20 8.49 7.17 2.73
C LYS A 20 7.08 7.55 3.21
N LEU A 21 6.96 8.50 4.13
CA LEU A 21 5.66 8.96 4.63
C LEU A 21 4.79 9.55 3.52
N ALA A 22 5.37 10.33 2.61
CA ALA A 22 4.64 10.87 1.46
C ALA A 22 4.16 9.76 0.50
N LEU A 23 4.98 8.72 0.29
CA LEU A 23 4.60 7.58 -0.55
C LEU A 23 3.51 6.72 0.10
N ASP A 24 3.60 6.50 1.41
CA ASP A 24 2.58 5.78 2.18
C ASP A 24 1.24 6.55 2.17
N ASP A 25 1.26 7.87 2.41
CA ASP A 25 0.08 8.74 2.33
C ASP A 25 -0.55 8.76 0.92
N LEU A 26 0.29 8.80 -0.13
CA LEU A 26 -0.18 8.71 -1.51
C LEU A 26 -0.89 7.37 -1.78
N LYS A 27 -0.33 6.25 -1.31
CA LYS A 27 -0.95 4.92 -1.45
C LYS A 27 -2.25 4.79 -0.69
N ASP A 28 -2.32 5.39 0.50
CA ASP A 28 -3.51 5.35 1.34
C ASP A 28 -4.67 6.12 0.71
N LYS A 29 -4.38 7.31 0.16
CA LYS A 29 -5.36 8.16 -0.54
C LYS A 29 -5.83 7.61 -1.88
N ASN A 30 -5.03 6.76 -2.54
CA ASN A 30 -5.33 6.20 -3.87
C ASN A 30 -5.74 4.72 -3.82
N ALA A 31 -6.43 4.32 -2.75
CA ALA A 31 -6.90 2.96 -2.45
C ALA A 31 -7.50 2.18 -3.62
N GLY A 32 -8.47 2.80 -4.29
CA GLY A 32 -9.20 2.16 -5.39
C GLY A 32 -8.47 2.23 -6.74
N VAL A 33 -7.35 2.97 -6.82
CA VAL A 33 -6.59 3.18 -8.06
C VAL A 33 -5.42 2.20 -8.17
N LEU A 34 -4.79 1.84 -7.05
CA LEU A 34 -3.60 0.97 -7.01
C LEU A 34 -3.93 -0.49 -6.65
N LEU A 35 -4.97 -1.04 -7.26
CA LEU A 35 -5.31 -2.45 -7.08
C LEU A 35 -4.38 -3.34 -7.90
N SER A 36 -4.00 -4.49 -7.33
CA SER A 36 -3.30 -5.52 -8.11
C SER A 36 -4.15 -5.99 -9.30
N ALA A 37 -3.50 -6.48 -10.36
CA ALA A 37 -4.20 -7.06 -11.50
C ALA A 37 -5.14 -8.21 -11.10
N HIS A 38 -4.77 -8.97 -10.07
CA HIS A 38 -5.60 -10.02 -9.49
C HIS A 38 -6.85 -9.45 -8.81
N ALA A 39 -6.70 -8.41 -7.99
CA ALA A 39 -7.84 -7.73 -7.36
C ALA A 39 -8.79 -7.10 -8.39
N LEU A 40 -8.26 -6.50 -9.46
CA LEU A 40 -9.07 -5.99 -10.57
C LEU A 40 -9.90 -7.09 -11.26
N LYS A 41 -9.29 -8.25 -11.49
CA LYS A 41 -9.99 -9.40 -12.10
C LYS A 41 -11.09 -9.96 -11.21
N ILE A 42 -10.92 -9.98 -9.89
CA ILE A 42 -11.98 -10.40 -8.97
C ILE A 42 -13.06 -9.31 -8.89
N ARG A 43 -12.66 -8.05 -8.82
CA ARG A 43 -13.57 -6.89 -8.77
C ARG A 43 -14.49 -6.84 -9.98
N SER A 44 -14.04 -7.23 -11.18
CA SER A 44 -14.89 -7.25 -12.37
C SER A 44 -16.09 -8.18 -12.25
N CYS A 45 -16.04 -9.19 -11.37
CA CYS A 45 -17.17 -10.09 -11.12
C CYS A 45 -18.19 -9.52 -10.12
N ALA A 46 -17.86 -8.44 -9.40
CA ALA A 46 -18.71 -7.89 -8.34
C ALA A 46 -20.12 -7.48 -8.82
N PRO A 47 -20.31 -6.84 -10.01
CA PRO A 47 -21.65 -6.47 -10.47
C PRO A 47 -22.56 -7.68 -10.69
N ASP A 48 -22.07 -8.70 -11.40
CA ASP A 48 -22.86 -9.89 -11.71
C ASP A 48 -23.18 -10.69 -10.43
N LEU A 49 -22.20 -10.80 -9.53
CA LEU A 49 -22.40 -11.48 -8.24
C LEU A 49 -23.41 -10.73 -7.37
N ALA A 50 -23.32 -9.39 -7.31
CA ALA A 50 -24.26 -8.57 -6.58
C ALA A 50 -25.69 -8.74 -7.09
N LYS A 51 -25.86 -8.76 -8.42
CA LYS A 51 -27.15 -9.03 -9.07
C LYS A 51 -27.71 -10.40 -8.72
N ALA A 52 -26.88 -11.44 -8.76
CA ALA A 52 -27.31 -12.78 -8.38
C ALA A 52 -27.75 -12.86 -6.91
N ILE A 53 -26.97 -12.27 -5.99
CA ILE A 53 -27.30 -12.26 -4.55
C ILE A 53 -28.56 -11.44 -4.28
N ALA A 54 -28.69 -10.24 -4.87
CA ALA A 54 -29.90 -9.42 -4.76
C ALA A 54 -31.12 -10.17 -5.28
N GLY A 55 -31.00 -10.85 -6.42
CA GLY A 55 -32.04 -11.71 -6.96
C GLY A 55 -32.45 -12.82 -6.00
N LEU A 56 -31.49 -13.49 -5.34
CA LEU A 56 -31.78 -14.50 -4.31
C LEU A 56 -32.53 -13.91 -3.10
N ILE A 57 -32.11 -12.74 -2.61
CA ILE A 57 -32.77 -12.05 -1.50
C ILE A 57 -34.20 -11.68 -1.89
N LEU A 58 -34.38 -10.98 -3.00
CA LEU A 58 -35.67 -10.42 -3.43
C LEU A 58 -36.67 -11.49 -3.89
N SER A 59 -36.18 -12.62 -4.42
CA SER A 59 -37.04 -13.74 -4.83
C SER A 59 -37.42 -14.68 -3.69
N SER A 60 -36.78 -14.55 -2.53
CA SER A 60 -37.10 -15.37 -1.36
C SER A 60 -38.54 -15.11 -0.88
N LYS A 61 -39.23 -16.18 -0.48
CA LYS A 61 -40.55 -16.10 0.19
C LYS A 61 -40.43 -16.04 1.71
N ASP A 62 -39.22 -16.19 2.23
CA ASP A 62 -38.94 -16.12 3.66
C ASP A 62 -38.69 -14.66 4.05
N SER A 63 -39.67 -14.05 4.72
CA SER A 63 -39.59 -12.67 5.19
C SER A 63 -38.57 -12.48 6.30
N SER A 64 -38.26 -13.51 7.10
CA SER A 64 -37.18 -13.44 8.11
C SER A 64 -35.84 -13.31 7.42
N PHE A 65 -35.59 -14.18 6.42
CA PHE A 65 -34.38 -14.13 5.61
C PHE A 65 -34.20 -12.78 4.90
N GLN A 66 -35.26 -12.24 4.29
CA GLN A 66 -35.22 -10.92 3.66
C GLN A 66 -34.90 -9.82 4.67
N GLY A 67 -35.57 -9.82 5.82
CA GLY A 67 -35.34 -8.85 6.89
C GLY A 67 -33.91 -8.88 7.42
N GLU A 68 -33.37 -10.08 7.66
CA GLU A 68 -31.98 -10.27 8.10
C GLU A 68 -30.98 -9.77 7.07
N CYS A 69 -31.21 -10.07 5.79
CA CYS A 69 -30.36 -9.58 4.70
C CYS A 69 -30.41 -8.06 4.58
N PHE A 70 -31.59 -7.43 4.63
CA PHE A 70 -31.71 -5.98 4.60
C PHE A 70 -31.03 -5.34 5.81
N SER A 71 -31.21 -5.90 7.00
CA SER A 71 -30.51 -5.45 8.21
C SER A 71 -28.98 -5.53 8.05
N LEU A 72 -28.46 -6.63 7.52
CA LEU A 72 -27.02 -6.80 7.25
C LEU A 72 -26.50 -5.82 6.20
N LEU A 73 -27.32 -5.48 5.22
CA LEU A 73 -27.01 -4.48 4.19
C LEU A 73 -27.20 -3.04 4.70
N GLY A 74 -27.84 -2.83 5.85
CA GLY A 74 -28.17 -1.50 6.37
C GLY A 74 -29.30 -0.83 5.60
N LEU A 75 -30.14 -1.62 4.92
CA LEU A 75 -31.28 -1.17 4.12
C LEU A 75 -32.57 -1.29 4.93
N GLN A 76 -33.53 -0.40 4.66
CA GLN A 76 -34.88 -0.57 5.21
C GLN A 76 -35.60 -1.69 4.46
N SER A 77 -36.46 -2.45 5.16
CA SER A 77 -37.13 -3.62 4.57
C SER A 77 -38.29 -3.26 3.63
N GLU A 78 -38.82 -2.04 3.69
CA GLU A 78 -39.96 -1.60 2.88
C GLU A 78 -39.53 -0.70 1.72
N GLY A 79 -39.99 -1.02 0.51
CA GLY A 79 -39.91 -0.14 -0.66
C GLY A 79 -38.52 0.02 -1.30
N VAL A 80 -37.53 -0.77 -0.88
CA VAL A 80 -36.19 -0.70 -1.47
C VAL A 80 -36.20 -1.35 -2.85
N GLY A 81 -35.91 -0.53 -3.87
CA GLY A 81 -35.77 -0.99 -5.25
C GLY A 81 -34.61 -1.98 -5.40
N GLY A 82 -34.78 -2.98 -6.28
CA GLY A 82 -33.78 -4.04 -6.47
C GLY A 82 -32.39 -3.50 -6.82
N GLU A 83 -32.31 -2.43 -7.61
CA GLU A 83 -31.07 -1.72 -7.93
C GLU A 83 -30.30 -1.25 -6.68
N ILE A 84 -31.00 -0.73 -5.67
CA ILE A 84 -30.38 -0.23 -4.43
C ILE A 84 -29.74 -1.40 -3.66
N VAL A 85 -30.39 -2.56 -3.67
CA VAL A 85 -29.86 -3.79 -3.06
C VAL A 85 -28.63 -4.27 -3.81
N GLU A 86 -28.71 -4.32 -5.14
CA GLU A 86 -27.59 -4.69 -6.03
C GLU A 86 -26.39 -3.78 -5.79
N ASP A 87 -26.59 -2.47 -5.79
CA ASP A 87 -25.52 -1.48 -5.58
C ASP A 87 -24.92 -1.59 -4.18
N CYS A 88 -25.73 -1.76 -3.14
CA CYS A 88 -25.23 -1.93 -1.77
C CYS A 88 -24.34 -3.18 -1.64
N ILE A 89 -24.76 -4.30 -2.21
CA ILE A 89 -23.97 -5.55 -2.20
C ILE A 89 -22.68 -5.36 -3.00
N LYS A 90 -22.77 -4.76 -4.20
CA LYS A 90 -21.62 -4.48 -5.07
C LYS A 90 -20.57 -3.63 -4.34
N GLU A 91 -20.96 -2.53 -3.72
CA GLU A 91 -20.03 -1.66 -2.99
C GLU A 91 -19.40 -2.37 -1.79
N LYS A 92 -20.15 -3.20 -1.05
CA LYS A 92 -19.58 -4.04 0.02
C LYS A 92 -18.53 -5.02 -0.50
N ILE A 93 -18.81 -5.70 -1.62
CA ILE A 93 -17.86 -6.65 -2.23
C ILE A 93 -16.59 -5.92 -2.67
N ILE A 94 -16.74 -4.79 -3.38
CA ILE A 94 -15.60 -3.97 -3.86
C ILE A 94 -14.75 -3.53 -2.66
N SER A 95 -15.37 -2.96 -1.63
CA SER A 95 -14.68 -2.51 -0.42
C SER A 95 -13.85 -3.62 0.23
N VAL A 96 -14.40 -4.84 0.36
CA VAL A 96 -13.67 -5.98 0.92
C VAL A 96 -12.48 -6.41 0.04
N ILE A 97 -12.63 -6.38 -1.29
CA ILE A 97 -11.54 -6.68 -2.23
C ILE A 97 -10.40 -5.66 -2.06
N GLU A 98 -10.73 -4.37 -2.04
CA GLU A 98 -9.75 -3.29 -1.90
C GLU A 98 -9.00 -3.38 -0.55
N MET A 99 -9.71 -3.67 0.54
CA MET A 99 -9.10 -3.85 1.86
C MET A 99 -8.20 -5.09 1.93
N ASN A 100 -8.57 -6.19 1.26
CA ASN A 100 -7.80 -7.43 1.30
C ASN A 100 -6.53 -7.37 0.43
N ASP A 101 -6.61 -6.76 -0.75
CA ASP A 101 -5.44 -6.58 -1.63
C ASP A 101 -4.32 -5.78 -0.92
N ARG A 102 -4.71 -4.79 -0.12
CA ARG A 102 -3.79 -4.02 0.74
C ARG A 102 -3.14 -4.88 1.83
N LYS A 103 -3.91 -5.73 2.50
CA LYS A 103 -3.39 -6.62 3.56
C LYS A 103 -2.41 -7.65 3.02
N SER A 104 -2.60 -8.16 1.81
CA SER A 104 -1.62 -9.06 1.16
C SER A 104 -0.34 -8.32 0.77
N ASN A 105 -0.45 -7.07 0.29
CA ASN A 105 0.72 -6.25 -0.04
C ASN A 105 1.56 -5.89 1.20
N GLN A 106 0.96 -5.79 2.39
CA GLN A 106 1.70 -5.60 3.64
C GLN A 106 2.40 -6.88 4.15
N LYS A 107 1.90 -8.07 3.76
CA LYS A 107 2.47 -9.36 4.14
C LYS A 107 3.55 -9.87 3.17
N SER A 108 3.64 -9.30 1.97
CA SER A 108 4.74 -9.57 1.03
C SER A 108 6.00 -8.80 1.45
N GLU A 109 6.55 -9.16 2.61
CA GLU A 109 7.98 -8.97 2.85
C GLU A 109 8.73 -9.75 1.75
N LEU A 110 9.56 -9.06 0.96
CA LEU A 110 10.53 -9.63 -0.01
C LEU A 110 9.99 -10.12 -1.36
N ALA A 111 9.25 -9.30 -2.12
CA ALA A 111 9.29 -9.43 -3.58
C ALA A 111 10.53 -8.67 -4.11
N PRO A 112 11.37 -9.28 -4.97
CA PRO A 112 12.50 -8.58 -5.56
C PRO A 112 11.95 -7.47 -6.45
N PHE A 113 12.27 -6.22 -6.11
CA PHE A 113 11.79 -5.04 -6.79
C PHE A 113 12.13 -5.09 -8.28
N LEU A 114 11.21 -4.59 -9.12
CA LEU A 114 11.33 -4.52 -10.58
C LEU A 114 12.37 -3.49 -11.08
N PHE A 115 13.06 -2.83 -10.15
CA PHE A 115 14.23 -2.03 -10.42
C PHE A 115 15.40 -2.79 -9.80
N GLU A 116 16.31 -3.28 -10.63
CA GLU A 116 17.59 -3.82 -10.18
C GLU A 116 18.25 -2.78 -9.27
N ASN A 117 18.28 -3.10 -7.98
CA ASN A 117 19.04 -2.39 -7.00
C ASN A 117 20.49 -2.83 -7.18
N ASP A 118 21.18 -2.21 -8.13
CA ASP A 118 22.64 -2.26 -8.15
C ASP A 118 23.14 -1.65 -6.83
N SER A 119 23.49 -2.57 -5.94
CA SER A 119 24.27 -2.41 -4.71
C SER A 119 23.80 -1.34 -3.70
N LEU A 120 22.71 -1.64 -2.99
CA LEU A 120 22.72 -1.41 -1.54
C LEU A 120 23.05 -2.72 -0.83
N GLN A 121 24.27 -3.22 -1.09
CA GLN A 121 24.94 -3.96 -0.04
C GLN A 121 25.01 -3.01 1.16
N VAL A 122 24.54 -3.49 2.29
CA VAL A 122 24.87 -2.92 3.59
C VAL A 122 26.38 -3.03 3.71
N LEU A 123 27.13 -2.08 3.14
CA LEU A 123 28.46 -1.77 3.65
C LEU A 123 28.20 -1.04 4.95
N GLU A 124 28.24 -1.79 6.05
CA GLU A 124 28.85 -1.26 7.26
C GLU A 124 30.23 -0.78 6.85
N PHE A 125 30.36 0.52 6.56
CA PHE A 125 31.66 1.16 6.42
C PHE A 125 32.32 1.08 7.80
N GLN A 126 33.12 0.04 8.02
CA GLN A 126 34.21 0.12 8.99
C GLN A 126 35.15 1.19 8.45
N GLU A 127 35.11 2.38 9.08
CA GLU A 127 36.07 3.44 8.83
C GLU A 127 37.46 2.91 9.24
N GLU A 128 38.33 2.66 8.25
CA GLU A 128 39.77 2.56 8.48
C GLU A 128 40.26 3.96 8.87
N GLU A 129 40.65 4.10 10.14
CA GLU A 129 41.27 5.29 10.72
C GLU A 129 42.65 5.51 10.07
N TYR A 130 42.72 6.41 9.09
CA TYR A 130 43.99 6.92 8.58
C TYR A 130 44.47 8.03 9.53
N GLU A 131 45.48 7.72 10.35
CA GLU A 131 46.34 8.69 11.05
C GLU A 131 46.97 9.64 10.02
N GLU A 132 46.62 10.93 10.11
CA GLU A 132 47.13 12.00 9.26
C GLU A 132 48.59 12.29 9.66
N GLY A 133 49.51 11.88 8.79
CA GLY A 133 50.94 12.13 8.95
C GLY A 133 51.28 13.63 8.88
N ASP A 134 51.91 14.07 9.97
CA ASP A 134 52.62 15.33 10.23
C ASP A 134 53.25 16.03 9.00
N ASP A 135 53.01 17.34 8.90
CA ASP A 135 53.53 18.24 7.88
C ASP A 135 55.07 18.35 7.93
N GLY A 136 55.74 17.98 6.82
CA GLY A 136 57.17 18.19 6.59
C GLY A 136 57.45 18.91 5.26
N PRO A 137 58.49 19.77 5.17
CA PRO A 137 58.52 20.91 4.24
C PRO A 137 58.84 20.54 2.79
N PHE A 138 58.18 21.26 1.88
CA PHE A 138 58.43 21.31 0.44
C PHE A 138 59.92 21.33 0.09
N SER A 139 60.34 20.41 -0.79
CA SER A 139 61.52 20.60 -1.63
C SER A 139 61.13 20.41 -3.10
N PRO A 140 61.55 21.31 -4.01
CA PRO A 140 61.25 21.22 -5.43
C PRO A 140 62.26 20.28 -6.09
N LEU A 141 61.78 19.30 -6.85
CA LEU A 141 62.63 18.54 -7.77
C LEU A 141 62.39 19.05 -9.20
N ASP A 142 63.51 19.50 -9.77
CA ASP A 142 63.73 20.06 -11.09
C ASP A 142 63.34 19.11 -12.24
N ILE A 143 63.06 19.72 -13.40
CA ILE A 143 63.03 19.08 -14.74
C ILE A 143 64.45 18.85 -15.23
#